data_AF-A0A2V8V352-F1
#
_entry.id   AF-A0A2V8V352-F1
#
_cell.length_a   1.000
_cell.length_b   1.000
_cell.length_c   1.000
_cell.angle_alpha   90.00
_cell.angle_beta   90.00
_cell.angle_gamma   90.00
#
_symmetry.space_group_name_H-M   'P 1'
#
loop_
_entity.id
_entity.type
_entity.pdbx_description
1 polymer ?
#
loop_
_entity_poly.entity_id
_entity_poly.type
_entity_poly.pdbx_seq_one_letter_code
_entity_poly.pdbx_strand_id
1 'polypeptide(L)'
;MGAEDDPKLLSNMLDAALIVNAYHEMTAHEAMLRHTLAALKPGGTFVLMEGIWYSRETQSRDEQIKHHQLAPQVAKQEVEKAGFEIVEVRDPFLERPPDEDGKSRWWILVARKPAR
;
A
#
# COMPACT_ATOMS: atom_id res chain seq x y z
N MET A 1 -3.97 20.88 -2.70
CA MET A 1 -2.83 19.94 -2.80
C MET A 1 -2.60 19.32 -1.43
N GLY A 2 -2.10 18.09 -1.37
CA GLY A 2 -1.76 17.42 -0.10
C GLY A 2 -0.46 17.96 0.53
N ALA A 3 -0.06 17.33 1.64
CA ALA A 3 1.21 17.51 2.35
C ALA A 3 1.91 16.14 2.53
N GLU A 4 3.16 16.13 3.01
CA GLU A 4 3.96 14.90 3.19
C GLU A 4 3.29 13.85 4.08
N ASP A 5 2.56 14.27 5.11
CA ASP A 5 1.93 13.43 6.12
C ASP A 5 0.39 13.46 6.09
N ASP A 6 -0.22 14.26 5.21
CA ASP A 6 -1.66 14.50 5.18
C ASP A 6 -2.14 14.74 3.74
N PRO A 7 -3.03 13.89 3.19
CA PRO A 7 -3.48 14.03 1.80
C PRO A 7 -4.51 15.17 1.66
N LYS A 8 -4.87 15.82 2.77
CA LYS A 8 -5.87 16.90 2.88
C LYS A 8 -7.23 16.49 2.35
N LEU A 9 -7.58 15.23 2.54
CA LEU A 9 -8.87 14.64 2.17
C LEU A 9 -9.87 14.82 3.31
N LEU A 10 -11.09 15.19 2.95
CA LEU A 10 -12.19 15.33 3.91
C LEU A 10 -12.62 13.96 4.43
N SER A 11 -12.94 13.88 5.73
CA SER A 11 -13.36 12.64 6.38
C SER A 11 -14.69 12.10 5.85
N ASN A 12 -14.80 10.77 5.73
CA ASN A 12 -16.01 10.05 5.30
C ASN A 12 -16.60 10.52 3.95
N MET A 13 -15.77 10.95 3.01
CA MET A 13 -16.23 11.41 1.70
C MET A 13 -15.97 10.40 0.58
N LEU A 14 -14.98 9.52 0.74
CA LEU A 14 -14.54 8.61 -0.31
C LEU A 14 -15.18 7.24 -0.18
N ASP A 15 -15.72 6.71 -1.29
CA ASP A 15 -16.14 5.31 -1.38
C ASP A 15 -14.94 4.38 -1.58
N ALA A 16 -13.89 4.87 -2.25
CA ALA A 16 -12.63 4.17 -2.42
C ALA A 16 -11.42 5.10 -2.49
N ALA A 17 -10.25 4.57 -2.14
CA ALA A 17 -8.94 5.20 -2.31
C ALA A 17 -7.95 4.17 -2.85
N LEU A 18 -7.16 4.57 -3.85
CA LEU A 18 -6.20 3.70 -4.51
C LEU A 18 -4.82 4.37 -4.46
N ILE A 19 -3.79 3.60 -4.06
CA ILE A 19 -2.39 3.99 -4.18
C ILE A 19 -1.71 2.94 -5.05
N VAL A 20 -1.12 3.38 -6.16
CA VAL A 20 -0.50 2.50 -7.15
C VAL A 20 0.90 3.00 -7.43
N ASN A 21 1.90 2.19 -7.12
CA ASN A 21 3.32 2.47 -7.37
C ASN A 21 3.81 3.80 -6.79
N ALA A 22 3.41 4.08 -5.55
CA ALA A 22 3.70 5.36 -4.90
C ALA A 22 3.78 5.28 -3.38
N TYR A 23 3.32 4.19 -2.77
CA TYR A 23 3.34 4.05 -1.32
C TYR A 23 4.76 3.87 -0.78
N HIS A 24 5.67 3.30 -1.58
CA HIS A 24 7.10 3.23 -1.25
C HIS A 24 7.77 4.61 -1.12
N GLU A 25 7.23 5.64 -1.75
CA GLU A 25 7.71 7.02 -1.64
C GLU A 25 7.21 7.74 -0.37
N MET A 26 6.25 7.15 0.35
CA MET A 26 5.67 7.75 1.54
C MET A 26 6.56 7.48 2.76
N THR A 27 7.37 8.47 3.14
CA THR A 27 8.15 8.48 4.39
C THR A 27 7.23 8.51 5.60
N ALA A 28 6.21 9.38 5.58
CA ALA A 28 5.18 9.50 6.62
C ALA A 28 4.00 8.53 6.41
N HIS A 29 4.28 7.29 5.99
CA HIS A 29 3.27 6.31 5.59
C HIS A 29 2.20 6.03 6.66
N GLU A 30 2.56 5.98 7.95
CA GLU A 30 1.61 5.76 9.03
C GLU A 30 0.56 6.87 9.11
N ALA A 31 1.00 8.13 9.00
CA ALA A 31 0.11 9.29 8.98
C ALA A 31 -0.77 9.26 7.72
N MET A 32 -0.18 8.94 6.57
CA MET A 32 -0.89 8.83 5.29
C MET A 32 -1.99 7.80 5.31
N LEU A 33 -1.71 6.59 5.81
CA LEU A 33 -2.72 5.53 5.96
C LEU A 33 -3.83 5.96 6.91
N ARG A 34 -3.51 6.57 8.06
CA ARG A 34 -4.50 7.04 9.03
C ARG A 34 -5.43 8.11 8.44
N HIS A 35 -4.89 9.09 7.72
CA HIS A 35 -5.71 10.11 7.06
C HIS A 35 -6.54 9.52 5.90
N THR A 36 -5.99 8.57 5.16
CA THR A 36 -6.73 7.84 4.12
C THR A 36 -7.89 7.04 4.71
N LEU A 37 -7.66 6.32 5.82
CA LEU A 37 -8.72 5.61 6.56
C LEU A 37 -9.80 6.58 7.05
N ALA A 38 -9.42 7.76 7.56
CA ALA A 38 -10.37 8.77 7.99
C ALA A 38 -11.22 9.32 6.82
N ALA A 39 -10.63 9.47 5.64
CA ALA A 39 -11.28 9.96 4.43
C ALA A 39 -12.32 8.98 3.85
N LEU A 40 -12.12 7.67 4.01
CA LEU A 40 -13.07 6.66 3.56
C LEU A 40 -14.37 6.70 4.36
N LYS A 41 -15.51 6.47 3.70
CA LYS A 41 -16.78 6.15 4.36
C LYS A 41 -16.67 4.80 5.09
N PRO A 42 -17.48 4.52 6.13
CA PRO A 42 -17.57 3.18 6.71
C PRO A 42 -17.85 2.12 5.62
N GLY A 43 -17.07 1.03 5.61
CA GLY A 43 -17.11 0.02 4.54
C GLY A 43 -16.42 0.42 3.23
N GLY A 44 -15.87 1.64 3.14
CA GLY A 44 -15.14 2.14 1.98
C GLY A 44 -13.86 1.34 1.71
N THR A 45 -13.46 1.27 0.44
CA THR A 45 -12.39 0.36 -0.02
C THR A 45 -11.05 1.08 -0.15
N PHE A 46 -9.98 0.45 0.32
CA PHE A 46 -8.61 0.85 0.06
C PHE A 46 -7.93 -0.20 -0.80
N VAL A 47 -7.22 0.23 -1.85
CA VAL A 47 -6.42 -0.64 -2.69
C VAL A 47 -5.00 -0.13 -2.73
N LEU A 48 -4.06 -1.04 -2.52
CA LEU A 48 -2.64 -0.78 -2.64
C LEU A 48 -2.03 -1.76 -3.64
N MET A 49 -1.25 -1.24 -4.58
CA MET A 49 -0.55 -2.04 -5.59
C MET A 49 0.89 -1.54 -5.73
N GLU A 50 1.84 -2.45 -5.57
CA GLU A 50 3.27 -2.17 -5.68
C GLU A 50 3.99 -3.32 -6.40
N GLY A 51 5.20 -3.01 -6.88
CA GLY A 51 6.12 -4.00 -7.44
C GLY A 51 7.18 -4.44 -6.42
N ILE A 52 7.72 -5.65 -6.61
CA ILE A 52 8.92 -6.12 -5.91
C ILE A 52 9.70 -7.17 -6.71
N TRP A 53 11.03 -7.11 -6.63
CA TRP A 53 11.91 -8.19 -7.08
C TRP A 53 12.03 -9.28 -6.01
N TYR A 54 11.95 -10.55 -6.40
CA TYR A 54 12.00 -11.68 -5.46
C TYR A 54 13.28 -11.69 -4.62
N SER A 55 14.40 -11.21 -5.17
CA SER A 55 15.69 -11.10 -4.49
C SER A 55 15.69 -10.13 -3.30
N ARG A 56 14.68 -9.26 -3.19
CA ARG A 56 14.62 -8.17 -2.21
C ARG A 56 13.50 -8.31 -1.18
N GLU A 57 12.68 -9.35 -1.30
CA GLU A 57 11.49 -9.59 -0.47
C GLU A 57 11.79 -9.69 1.03
N THR A 58 12.95 -10.22 1.40
CA THR A 58 13.38 -10.39 2.79
C THR A 58 14.19 -9.22 3.33
N GLN A 59 14.47 -8.20 2.52
CA GLN A 59 15.18 -7.00 2.95
C GLN A 59 14.29 -6.14 3.87
N SER A 60 14.90 -5.24 4.63
CA SER A 60 14.14 -4.28 5.44
C SER A 60 13.33 -3.34 4.56
N ARG A 61 12.24 -2.78 5.10
CA ARG A 61 11.44 -1.74 4.44
C ARG A 61 12.32 -0.61 3.89
N ASP A 62 13.22 -0.08 4.73
CA ASP A 62 14.13 1.01 4.36
C ASP A 62 15.05 0.66 3.19
N GLU A 63 15.45 -0.60 3.07
CA GLU A 63 16.23 -1.03 1.91
C GLU A 63 15.34 -1.17 0.67
N GLN A 64 14.15 -1.77 0.80
CA GLN A 64 13.22 -1.93 -0.31
C GLN A 64 12.84 -0.58 -0.95
N ILE A 65 12.51 0.43 -0.16
CA ILE A 65 12.07 1.74 -0.69
C ILE A 65 13.17 2.49 -1.45
N LYS A 66 14.45 2.28 -1.13
CA LYS A 66 15.58 2.86 -1.90
C LYS A 66 15.60 2.37 -3.35
N HIS A 67 14.98 1.22 -3.60
CA HIS A 67 14.86 0.60 -4.93
C HIS A 67 13.43 0.70 -5.47
N HIS A 68 12.63 1.66 -4.97
CA HIS A 68 11.27 1.97 -5.41
C HIS A 68 10.35 0.74 -5.49
N GLN A 69 10.38 -0.07 -4.44
CA GLN A 69 9.61 -1.31 -4.34
C GLN A 69 9.17 -1.57 -2.91
N LEU A 70 8.20 -2.46 -2.74
CA LEU A 70 7.72 -2.82 -1.42
C LEU A 70 7.15 -4.24 -1.40
N ALA A 71 7.47 -5.00 -0.37
CA ALA A 71 6.96 -6.35 -0.17
C ALA A 71 5.50 -6.30 0.32
N PRO A 72 4.64 -7.21 -0.14
CA PRO A 72 3.23 -7.24 0.26
C PRO A 72 3.06 -7.43 1.76
N GLN A 73 3.95 -8.21 2.39
CA GLN A 73 3.88 -8.45 3.84
C GLN A 73 4.19 -7.20 4.67
N VAL A 74 5.10 -6.33 4.21
CA VAL A 74 5.40 -5.04 4.87
C VAL A 74 4.17 -4.14 4.79
N ALA A 75 3.65 -3.96 3.58
CA ALA A 75 2.46 -3.15 3.36
C ALA A 75 1.23 -3.66 4.13
N LYS A 76 1.02 -4.99 4.15
CA LYS A 76 -0.08 -5.61 4.89
C LYS A 76 -0.03 -5.28 6.37
N GLN A 77 1.13 -5.42 7.01
CA GLN A 77 1.30 -5.11 8.43
C GLN A 77 1.03 -3.64 8.74
N GLU A 78 1.49 -2.72 7.88
CA GLU A 78 1.27 -1.28 8.05
C GLU A 78 -0.21 -0.90 7.87
N VAL A 79 -0.87 -1.48 6.86
CA VAL A 79 -2.30 -1.28 6.60
C VAL A 79 -3.16 -1.83 7.74
N GLU A 80 -2.84 -3.02 8.27
CA GLU A 80 -3.51 -3.57 9.46
C GLU A 80 -3.29 -2.69 10.69
N LYS A 81 -2.04 -2.25 10.93
CA LYS A 81 -1.70 -1.37 12.06
C LYS A 81 -2.45 -0.03 11.99
N ALA A 82 -2.70 0.49 10.78
CA ALA A 82 -3.49 1.70 10.59
C ALA A 82 -4.99 1.53 10.88
N GLY A 83 -5.49 0.28 11.00
CA GLY A 83 -6.87 -0.03 11.36
C GLY A 83 -7.77 -0.41 10.19
N PHE A 84 -7.22 -0.74 9.03
CA PHE A 84 -7.98 -1.34 7.94
C PHE A 84 -8.22 -2.83 8.16
N GLU A 85 -9.33 -3.34 7.63
CA GLU A 85 -9.60 -4.78 7.52
C GLU A 85 -9.10 -5.29 6.16
N ILE A 86 -8.15 -6.22 6.17
CA ILE A 86 -7.67 -6.85 4.93
C ILE A 86 -8.76 -7.75 4.36
N VAL A 87 -9.13 -7.50 3.10
CA VAL A 87 -10.10 -8.32 2.35
C VAL A 87 -9.38 -9.36 1.51
N GLU A 88 -8.32 -8.94 0.80
CA GLU A 88 -7.58 -9.80 -0.11
C GLU A 88 -6.14 -9.32 -0.24
N VAL A 89 -5.21 -10.26 -0.37
CA VAL A 89 -3.87 -10.01 -0.90
C VAL A 89 -3.65 -11.00 -2.03
N ARG A 90 -3.46 -10.51 -3.26
CA ARG A 90 -3.08 -11.33 -4.41
C ARG A 90 -1.64 -11.06 -4.76
N ASP A 91 -0.81 -12.06 -4.53
CA ASP A 91 0.61 -12.02 -4.79
C ASP A 91 1.08 -13.39 -5.31
N PRO A 92 1.52 -13.51 -6.59
CA PRO A 92 1.58 -12.43 -7.58
C PRO A 92 0.18 -12.04 -8.10
N PHE A 93 0.00 -10.75 -8.39
CA PHE A 93 -1.08 -10.26 -9.25
C PHE A 93 -0.65 -10.22 -10.72
N LEU A 94 0.60 -9.84 -10.98
CA LEU A 94 1.22 -9.86 -12.30
C LEU A 94 2.68 -10.28 -12.18
N GLU A 95 3.12 -11.26 -12.96
CA GLU A 95 4.54 -11.56 -13.11
C GLU A 95 5.14 -10.71 -14.24
N ARG A 96 6.35 -10.17 -14.03
CA ARG A 96 7.11 -9.49 -15.08
C ARG A 96 8.10 -10.47 -15.73
N PRO A 97 8.38 -10.33 -17.03
CA PRO A 97 9.52 -11.00 -17.64
C PRO A 97 10.79 -10.70 -16.84
N PRO A 98 11.69 -11.67 -16.62
CA PRO A 98 12.95 -11.42 -15.92
C PRO A 98 13.78 -10.36 -16.64
N ASP A 99 14.43 -9.48 -15.88
CA ASP A 99 15.41 -8.51 -16.35
C ASP A 99 16.79 -8.79 -15.74
N GLU A 100 17.72 -7.83 -15.83
CA GLU A 100 19.06 -7.94 -15.27
C GLU A 100 19.09 -8.15 -13.75
N ASP A 101 18.05 -7.68 -13.04
CA ASP A 101 17.85 -7.84 -11.60
C ASP A 101 17.06 -9.12 -11.26
N GLY A 102 16.68 -9.91 -12.27
CA GLY A 102 16.03 -11.21 -12.14
C GLY A 102 14.51 -11.14 -12.21
N LYS A 103 13.83 -12.07 -11.51
CA LYS A 103 12.36 -12.14 -11.51
C LYS A 103 11.78 -11.07 -10.60
N SER A 104 10.64 -10.52 -11.02
CA SER A 104 9.86 -9.59 -10.21
C SER A 104 8.38 -9.72 -10.50
N ARG A 105 7.57 -9.16 -9.60
CA ARG A 105 6.11 -9.24 -9.66
C ARG A 105 5.47 -7.95 -9.15
N TRP A 106 4.22 -7.77 -9.52
CA TRP A 106 3.31 -6.85 -8.86
C TRP A 106 2.34 -7.63 -8.02
N TRP A 107 1.95 -7.04 -6.90
CA TRP A 107 0.92 -7.56 -6.01
C TRP A 107 -0.17 -6.51 -5.80
N ILE A 108 -1.34 -6.96 -5.36
CA ILE A 108 -2.45 -6.09 -4.99
C ILE A 108 -2.98 -6.50 -3.61
N LEU A 109 -3.22 -5.50 -2.78
CA LEU A 109 -3.88 -5.63 -1.48
C LEU A 109 -5.18 -4.83 -1.54
N VAL A 110 -6.28 -5.48 -1.19
CA VAL A 110 -7.60 -4.86 -1.01
C VAL A 110 -7.92 -4.89 0.48
N ALA A 111 -8.26 -3.74 1.02
CA ALA A 111 -8.68 -3.58 2.41
C ALA A 111 -9.92 -2.70 2.49
N ARG A 112 -10.56 -2.67 3.65
CA ARG A 112 -11.73 -1.84 3.91
C ARG A 112 -11.56 -1.05 5.19
N LYS A 113 -12.17 0.13 5.24
CA LYS A 113 -12.49 0.76 6.51
C LYS A 113 -13.55 -0.10 7.21
N PRO A 114 -13.35 -0.51 8.47
CA PRO A 114 -14.38 -1.20 9.23
C PRO A 114 -15.72 -0.46 9.10
N ALA A 115 -16.74 -1.14 8.62
CA ALA A 115 -18.10 -0.74 8.90
C ALA A 115 -18.28 -1.02 10.40
N ARG A 116 -18.70 -0.05 11.21
CA ARG A 116 -19.04 -0.38 12.59
C ARG A 116 -20.08 -1.49 12.66
#